data_AF-A0ABD2G495-F1
#
_entry.id   AF-A0ABD2G495-F1
#
_cell.length_a   1.000
_cell.length_b   1.000
_cell.length_c   1.000
_cell.angle_alpha   90.00
_cell.angle_beta   90.00
_cell.angle_gamma   90.00
#
_symmetry.space_group_name_H-M   'P 1'
#
loop_
_entity.id
_entity.type
_entity.pdbx_description
1 polymer ?
#
loop_
_entity_poly.entity_id
_entity_poly.type
_entity_poly.pdbx_seq_one_letter_code
_entity_poly.pdbx_strand_id
1 'polypeptide(L)'
;MAKMLWIFLLQLIGSFAGLSEAEHETLCTSNACFTLHMNKVLFDKAVQNCDHNGGYVMTVRDREEEDVLRRLLSRIQRKSQDRHLHFGLD
;
A
#
# COMPACT_ATOMS: atom_id res chain seq x y z
N MET A 1 8.29 0.04 41.70
CA MET A 1 7.49 0.94 40.83
C MET A 1 8.08 1.07 39.43
N ALA A 2 9.40 1.22 39.26
CA ALA A 2 10.05 1.28 37.94
C ALA A 2 9.82 0.05 37.03
N LYS A 3 9.81 -1.17 37.58
CA LYS A 3 9.54 -2.41 36.81
C LYS A 3 8.13 -2.46 36.20
N MET A 4 7.13 -1.92 36.91
CA MET A 4 5.74 -1.92 36.46
C MET A 4 5.55 -0.93 35.30
N LEU A 5 6.23 0.22 35.37
CA LEU A 5 6.30 1.20 34.29
C LEU A 5 6.95 0.62 33.03
N TRP A 6 8.02 -0.17 33.20
CA TRP A 6 8.72 -0.81 32.09
C TRP A 6 7.85 -1.85 31.37
N ILE A 7 7.09 -2.65 32.12
CA ILE A 7 6.16 -3.63 31.54
C ILE A 7 5.03 -2.92 30.78
N PHE A 8 4.51 -1.81 31.32
CA PHE A 8 3.50 -0.99 30.64
C PHE A 8 4.01 -0.39 29.33
N LEU A 9 5.26 0.11 29.31
CA LEU A 9 5.90 0.63 28.09
C LEU A 9 6.06 -0.45 27.01
N LEU A 10 6.41 -1.68 27.39
CA LEU A 10 6.52 -2.80 26.46
C LEU A 10 5.18 -3.20 25.84
N GLN A 11 4.08 -3.12 26.60
CA GLN A 11 2.75 -3.43 26.09
C GLN A 11 2.23 -2.39 25.09
N LEU A 12 2.55 -1.11 25.31
CA LEU A 12 2.22 -0.06 24.35
C LEU A 12 2.87 -0.33 22.99
N ILE A 13 4.15 -0.75 22.97
CA ILE A 13 4.89 -1.05 21.74
C ILE A 13 4.29 -2.22 20.95
N GLY A 14 3.75 -3.22 21.65
CA GLY A 14 3.11 -4.38 21.03
C GLY A 14 1.76 -4.09 20.36
N SER A 15 1.05 -3.04 20.77
CA SER A 15 -0.28 -2.71 20.22
C SER A 15 -0.23 -2.07 18.83
N PHE A 16 0.93 -1.58 18.38
CA PHE A 16 1.07 -0.94 17.07
C PHE A 16 1.28 -1.93 15.93
N ALA A 17 1.66 -3.18 16.23
CA ALA A 17 1.97 -4.21 15.25
C ALA A 17 0.76 -4.72 14.46
N GLY A 18 -0.44 -4.18 14.73
CA GLY A 18 -1.71 -4.60 14.15
C GLY A 18 -2.54 -3.48 13.51
N LEU A 19 -1.97 -2.30 13.24
CA LEU A 19 -2.58 -1.38 12.29
C LEU A 19 -2.41 -2.00 10.90
N SER A 20 -3.39 -2.83 10.51
CA SER A 20 -3.56 -3.31 9.15
C SER A 20 -3.71 -2.09 8.25
N GLU A 21 -2.57 -1.61 7.76
CA GLU A 21 -2.49 -0.63 6.69
C GLU A 21 -3.40 -1.15 5.58
N ALA A 22 -4.43 -0.37 5.23
CA ALA A 22 -5.24 -0.68 4.06
C ALA A 22 -4.28 -1.00 2.92
N GLU A 23 -4.54 -2.11 2.23
CA GLU A 23 -3.57 -2.85 1.43
C GLU A 23 -3.11 -2.05 0.18
N HIS A 24 -2.31 -1.01 0.40
CA HIS A 24 -1.81 -0.10 -0.60
C HIS A 24 -0.39 -0.50 -0.95
N GLU A 25 -0.19 -0.98 -2.17
CA GLU A 25 1.14 -1.22 -2.70
C GLU A 25 1.76 0.13 -3.07
N THR A 26 2.79 0.53 -2.34
CA THR A 26 3.59 1.72 -2.66
C THR A 26 4.92 1.30 -3.29
N LEU A 27 5.27 1.90 -4.42
CA LEU A 27 6.56 1.75 -5.09
C LEU A 27 7.21 3.11 -5.21
N CYS A 28 8.44 3.26 -4.72
CA CYS A 28 9.22 4.48 -4.90
C CYS A 28 10.35 4.26 -5.91
N THR A 29 10.58 5.26 -6.75
CA THR A 29 11.78 5.41 -7.59
C THR A 29 12.64 6.54 -7.01
N SER A 30 13.71 6.92 -7.72
CA SER A 30 14.51 8.08 -7.33
C SER A 30 13.73 9.40 -7.39
N ASN A 31 12.64 9.45 -8.18
CA ASN A 31 11.99 10.70 -8.57
C ASN A 31 10.57 10.84 -8.03
N ALA A 32 9.90 9.72 -7.70
CA ALA A 32 8.52 9.73 -7.24
C ALA A 32 8.16 8.46 -6.46
N CYS A 33 7.12 8.55 -5.64
CA CYS A 33 6.45 7.39 -5.04
C CYS A 33 5.06 7.23 -5.66
N PHE A 34 4.71 5.99 -5.94
CA PHE A 34 3.47 5.61 -6.60
C PHE A 34 2.69 4.71 -5.64
N THR A 35 1.47 5.10 -5.33
CA THR A 35 0.55 4.30 -4.51
C THR A 35 -0.61 3.85 -5.35
N LEU A 36 -0.88 2.56 -5.30
CA LEU A 36 -1.99 1.97 -6.04
C LEU A 36 -3.21 1.79 -5.13
N HIS A 37 -4.34 2.32 -5.57
CA HIS A 37 -5.65 2.10 -4.94
C HIS A 37 -6.52 1.19 -5.81
N MET A 38 -6.95 0.04 -5.27
CA MET A 38 -7.76 -0.97 -6.00
C MET A 38 -9.27 -0.72 -5.96
N ASN A 39 -9.70 0.38 -5.32
CA ASN A 39 -11.12 0.72 -5.18
C ASN A 39 -11.71 1.12 -6.54
N LYS A 40 -12.83 0.50 -6.92
CA LYS A 40 -13.58 0.89 -8.12
C LYS A 40 -14.31 2.22 -7.85
N VAL A 41 -13.85 3.29 -8.49
CA VAL A 41 -14.44 4.63 -8.41
C VAL A 41 -14.47 5.28 -9.79
N LEU A 42 -15.30 6.32 -9.96
CA LEU A 42 -15.26 7.15 -11.16
C LEU A 42 -13.93 7.92 -11.26
N PHE A 43 -13.52 8.28 -12.48
CA PHE A 43 -12.25 8.95 -12.73
C PHE A 43 -12.09 10.24 -11.92
N ASP A 44 -13.10 11.12 -11.92
CA ASP A 44 -13.04 12.38 -11.16
C ASP A 44 -12.87 12.15 -9.66
N LYS A 45 -13.46 11.06 -9.14
CA LYS A 45 -13.29 10.68 -7.74
C LYS A 45 -11.88 10.14 -7.48
N ALA A 46 -11.29 9.40 -8.41
CA ALA A 46 -9.90 8.95 -8.32
C ALA A 46 -8.94 10.15 -8.28
N VAL A 47 -9.16 11.16 -9.14
CA VAL A 47 -8.38 12.41 -9.15
C VAL A 47 -8.48 13.11 -7.80
N GLN A 48 -9.69 13.32 -7.28
CA GLN A 48 -9.89 13.93 -5.96
C GLN A 48 -9.21 13.15 -4.83
N ASN A 49 -9.25 11.81 -4.88
CA ASN A 49 -8.63 10.99 -3.85
C ASN A 49 -7.11 11.09 -3.88
N CYS A 50 -6.49 11.09 -5.07
CA CYS A 50 -5.04 11.29 -5.19
C CYS A 50 -4.62 12.69 -4.71
N ASP A 51 -5.38 13.73 -5.06
CA ASP A 51 -5.15 15.10 -4.61
C ASP A 51 -5.25 15.24 -3.08
N HIS A 52 -6.30 14.66 -2.48
CA HIS A 52 -6.45 14.61 -1.01
C HIS A 52 -5.29 13.89 -0.31
N ASN A 53 -4.67 12.91 -0.96
CA ASN A 53 -3.52 12.18 -0.43
C ASN A 53 -2.18 12.91 -0.68
N GLY A 54 -2.21 14.15 -1.19
CA GLY A 54 -1.01 14.95 -1.46
C GLY A 54 -0.26 14.55 -2.74
N GLY A 55 -0.94 13.86 -3.67
CA GLY A 55 -0.38 13.41 -4.94
C GLY A 55 -1.28 13.74 -6.13
N TYR A 56 -1.04 13.07 -7.25
CA TYR A 56 -1.84 13.20 -8.47
C TYR A 56 -1.93 11.84 -9.17
N VAL A 57 -2.92 11.69 -10.06
CA VAL A 57 -3.06 10.47 -10.87
C VAL A 57 -1.86 10.34 -11.79
N MET A 58 -1.21 9.16 -11.78
CA MET A 58 -0.06 8.89 -12.63
C MET A 58 -0.38 9.12 -14.11
N THR A 59 0.50 9.85 -14.79
CA THR A 59 0.55 9.96 -16.24
C THR A 59 1.73 9.15 -16.77
N VAL A 60 1.57 8.47 -17.90
CA VAL A 60 2.68 7.76 -18.56
C VAL A 60 3.12 8.59 -19.77
N ARG A 61 4.30 9.17 -19.68
CA ARG A 61 4.85 10.10 -20.68
C ARG A 61 6.05 9.51 -21.42
N ASP A 62 6.77 8.60 -20.77
CA ASP A 62 7.95 7.94 -21.31
C ASP A 62 8.00 6.44 -20.92
N ARG A 63 9.03 5.76 -21.43
CA ARG A 63 9.24 4.32 -21.20
C ARG A 63 9.62 3.99 -19.76
N GLU A 64 10.30 4.90 -19.06
CA GLU A 64 10.66 4.67 -17.66
C GLU A 64 9.41 4.65 -16.79
N GLU A 65 8.50 5.61 -16.99
CA GLU A 65 7.20 5.67 -16.34
C GLU A 65 6.33 4.45 -16.70
N GLU A 66 6.38 3.98 -17.96
CA GLU A 66 5.69 2.76 -18.38
C GLU A 66 6.23 1.52 -17.64
N ASP A 67 7.55 1.38 -17.52
CA ASP A 67 8.19 0.27 -16.81
C ASP A 67 7.83 0.25 -15.33
N VAL A 68 7.74 1.43 -14.70
CA VAL A 68 7.27 1.57 -13.32
C VAL A 68 5.82 1.10 -13.18
N LEU A 69 4.93 1.50 -14.10
CA LEU A 69 3.55 1.04 -14.11
C LEU A 69 3.46 -0.48 -14.28
N ARG A 70 4.23 -1.07 -15.20
CA ARG A 70 4.26 -2.53 -15.41
C ARG A 70 4.71 -3.27 -14.15
N ARG A 71 5.74 -2.78 -13.46
CA ARG A 71 6.21 -3.33 -12.17
C ARG A 71 5.12 -3.26 -11.10
N LEU A 72 4.45 -2.12 -10.95
CA LEU A 72 3.31 -1.97 -10.03
C LEU A 72 2.20 -2.99 -10.33
N LEU A 73 1.77 -3.08 -11.59
CA LEU A 73 0.70 -4.01 -11.98
C LEU A 73 1.07 -5.48 -11.74
N SER A 74 2.34 -5.86 -11.97
CA SER A 74 2.80 -7.23 -11.70
C SER A 74 2.71 -7.62 -10.21
N ARG A 75 2.91 -6.65 -9.29
CA ARG A 75 2.77 -6.90 -7.84
C ARG A 75 1.32 -7.22 -7.46
N ILE A 76 0.36 -6.51 -8.07
CA ILE A 76 -1.07 -6.79 -7.89
C ILE A 76 -1.42 -8.21 -8.32
N GLN A 77 -0.96 -8.61 -9.51
CA GLN A 77 -1.26 -9.92 -10.08
C GLN A 77 -0.77 -11.03 -9.16
N ARG A 78 0.47 -10.92 -8.68
CA ARG A 78 1.04 -11.87 -7.70
C ARG A 78 0.20 -11.94 -6.43
N LYS A 79 -0.22 -10.81 -5.87
CA LYS A 79 -1.03 -10.77 -4.65
C LYS A 79 -2.45 -11.32 -4.84
N SER A 80 -3.03 -11.13 -6.02
CA SER A 80 -4.33 -11.73 -6.36
C SER A 80 -4.25 -13.25 -6.48
N GLN A 81 -3.13 -13.78 -7.00
CA GLN A 81 -2.86 -15.22 -7.06
C GLN A 81 -2.60 -15.81 -5.68
N ASP A 82 -1.81 -15.11 -4.85
CA ASP A 82 -1.50 -15.57 -3.48
C ASP A 82 -2.75 -15.64 -2.59
N ARG A 83 -3.66 -14.67 -2.72
CA ARG A 83 -4.99 -14.73 -2.07
C ARG A 83 -5.86 -15.89 -2.55
N HIS A 84 -5.68 -16.34 -3.79
CA HIS A 84 -6.36 -17.52 -4.31
C HIS A 84 -5.71 -18.84 -3.87
N LEU A 85 -4.44 -18.84 -3.44
CA LEU A 85 -3.76 -20.01 -2.90
C LEU A 85 -3.98 -20.25 -1.40
N HIS A 86 -4.60 -19.30 -0.68
CA HIS A 86 -5.11 -19.52 0.68
C HIS A 86 -6.49 -20.22 0.67
N PHE A 87 -6.61 -21.35 -0.04
CA PHE A 87 -7.74 -22.27 0.11
C PHE A 87 -7.21 -23.71 0.01
N GLY A 88 -6.86 -24.27 1.18
CA GLY A 88 -6.68 -25.71 1.34
C GLY A 88 -5.44 -26.10 2.12
N LEU A 89 -5.61 -26.33 3.43
CA LEU A 89 -5.21 -27.55 4.15
C LEU A 89 -6.06 -27.59 5.43
N ASP A 90 -7.16 -28.33 5.38
CA ASP A 90 -7.80 -28.94 6.56
C ASP A 90 -7.18 -30.33 6.78
#